data_AF-D1YYP9-F1
#
_entry.id   AF-D1YYP9-F1
#
_cell.length_a   1.000
_cell.length_b   1.000
_cell.length_c   1.000
_cell.angle_alpha   90.00
_cell.angle_beta   90.00
_cell.angle_gamma   90.00
#
_symmetry.space_group_name_H-M   'P 1'
#
loop_
_entity.id
_entity.type
_entity.pdbx_description
1 polymer ?
#
loop_
_entity_poly.entity_id
_entity_poly.type
_entity_poly.pdbx_seq_one_letter_code
_entity_poly.pdbx_strand_id
1 'polypeptide(L)' 'MAEKCPQVEPEERFVAVSFPEYVREYLENESEETGLTVSAIVSKIVTDHVREEKKSRCG' A
#
# COMPACT_ATOMS: atom_id res chain seq x y z
N MET A 1 11.89 23.02 -30.37
CA MET A 1 10.59 22.54 -29.87
C MET A 1 10.91 21.55 -28.77
N ALA A 2 10.58 21.84 -27.51
CA ALA A 2 10.90 20.94 -26.40
C ALA A 2 9.85 19.82 -26.38
N GLU A 3 10.30 18.60 -26.63
CA GLU A 3 9.50 17.38 -26.46
C GLU A 3 9.10 17.28 -24.98
N LYS A 4 7.81 17.40 -24.67
CA LYS A 4 7.29 17.14 -23.34
C LYS A 4 7.42 15.63 -23.09
N CYS A 5 8.22 15.24 -22.09
CA CYS A 5 8.22 13.87 -21.60
C CYS A 5 6.78 13.43 -21.31
N PRO A 6 6.35 12.24 -21.76
CA PRO A 6 5.01 11.74 -21.44
C PRO A 6 4.88 11.63 -19.93
N GLN A 7 3.96 12.41 -19.37
CA GLN A 7 3.56 12.24 -17.98
C GLN A 7 2.75 10.95 -17.92
N VAL A 8 3.37 9.86 -17.48
CA VAL A 8 2.67 8.65 -17.09
C VAL A 8 2.01 8.98 -15.77
N GLU A 9 0.77 9.48 -15.81
CA GLU A 9 -0.01 9.67 -14.59
C GLU A 9 -0.27 8.29 -13.97
N PRO A 10 0.02 8.09 -12.67
CA PRO A 10 -0.26 6.82 -12.03
C PRO A 10 -1.77 6.60 -12.02
N GLU A 11 -2.24 5.58 -12.75
CA GLU A 11 -3.64 5.18 -12.73
C GLU A 11 -3.93 4.54 -11.37
N GLU A 12 -4.56 5.28 -10.47
CA GLU A 12 -5.01 4.76 -9.18
C GLU A 12 -6.17 3.78 -9.39
N ARG A 13 -5.98 2.52 -8.97
CA ARG A 13 -7.01 1.48 -9.02
C ARG A 13 -7.45 1.13 -7.62
N PHE A 14 -8.76 1.23 -7.38
CA PHE A 14 -9.36 0.85 -6.10
C PHE A 14 -9.79 -0.62 -6.13
N VAL A 15 -9.49 -1.34 -5.04
CA VAL A 15 -9.88 -2.74 -4.87
C VAL A 15 -10.58 -2.87 -3.52
N ALA A 16 -11.78 -3.48 -3.53
CA ALA A 16 -12.46 -3.83 -2.30
C ALA A 16 -11.88 -5.15 -1.74
N VAL A 17 -11.51 -5.16 -0.48
CA VAL A 17 -10.89 -6.30 0.20
C VAL A 17 -11.66 -6.62 1.47
N SER A 18 -11.83 -7.89 1.78
CA SER A 18 -12.46 -8.35 3.02
C SER A 18 -11.43 -9.00 3.92
N PHE A 19 -11.41 -8.59 5.18
CA PHE A 19 -10.54 -9.12 6.21
C PHE A 19 -11.36 -9.78 7.34
N PRO A 20 -10.78 -10.74 8.07
CA PRO A 20 -11.31 -11.16 9.36
C PRO A 20 -11.48 -9.97 10.31
N GLU A 21 -12.42 -10.07 11.24
CA GLU A 21 -12.78 -8.97 12.16
C GLU A 21 -11.58 -8.44 12.96
N TYR A 22 -10.79 -9.34 13.57
CA TYR A 22 -9.61 -8.97 14.35
C TYR A 22 -8.55 -8.19 13.53
N VAL A 23 -8.45 -8.46 12.22
CA VAL A 23 -7.53 -7.73 11.32
C VAL A 23 -8.10 -6.35 11.02
N ARG A 24 -9.42 -6.24 10.83
CA ARG A 24 -10.08 -4.95 10.62
C ARG A 24 -9.88 -4.06 11.84
N GLU A 25 -10.15 -4.55 13.05
CA GLU A 25 -9.96 -3.80 14.29
C GLU A 25 -8.51 -3.34 14.46
N TYR A 26 -7.53 -4.20 14.15
CA TYR A 26 -6.12 -3.81 14.16
C TYR A 26 -5.83 -2.64 13.21
N LEU A 27 -6.30 -2.73 11.96
CA LEU A 27 -6.07 -1.70 10.95
C LEU A 27 -6.77 -0.37 11.29
N GLU A 28 -7.97 -0.44 11.88
CA GLU A 28 -8.72 0.74 12.34
C GLU A 28 -8.01 1.42 13.52
N ASN A 29 -7.57 0.66 14.52
CA ASN A 29 -6.80 1.21 15.65
C ASN A 29 -5.49 1.86 15.17
N GLU A 30 -4.73 1.19 14.29
CA GLU A 30 -3.48 1.75 13.75
C GLU A 30 -3.75 3.02 12.91
N SER A 31 -4.90 3.09 12.23
CA SER A 31 -5.35 4.28 11.50
C SER A 31 -5.60 5.45 12.44
N GLU A 32 -6.25 5.21 13.59
CA GLU A 32 -6.46 6.23 14.63
C GLU A 32 -5.15 6.69 15.28
N GLU A 33 -4.25 5.77 15.59
CA GLU A 33 -2.97 6.09 16.26
C GLU A 33 -2.00 6.85 15.36
N THR A 34 -1.94 6.52 14.07
CA THR A 34 -0.99 7.10 13.12
C THR A 34 -1.54 8.29 12.33
N GLY A 35 -2.87 8.45 12.28
CA GLY A 35 -3.56 9.41 11.43
C GLY A 35 -3.51 9.06 9.94
N LEU A 36 -3.06 7.86 9.57
CA LEU A 36 -3.04 7.37 8.20
C LEU A 36 -4.34 6.65 7.86
N THR A 37 -4.73 6.62 6.59
CA THR A 37 -5.88 5.82 6.16
C THR A 37 -5.56 4.33 6.23
N VAL A 38 -6.58 3.50 6.46
CA VAL A 38 -6.45 2.03 6.38
C VAL A 38 -5.84 1.58 5.05
N SER A 39 -6.21 2.22 3.94
CA SER A 39 -5.62 1.91 2.62
C SER A 39 -4.11 2.20 2.55
N ALA A 40 -3.64 3.27 3.19
CA ALA A 40 -2.22 3.61 3.23
C ALA A 40 -1.44 2.62 4.12
N ILE A 41 -2.02 2.22 5.25
CA ILE A 41 -1.45 1.19 6.13
C ILE A 41 -1.32 -0.13 5.39
N VAL A 42 -2.39 -0.61 4.75
CA VAL A 42 -2.35 -1.84 3.95
C VAL A 42 -1.32 -1.73 2.82
N SER A 43 -1.25 -0.59 2.12
CA SER A 43 -0.26 -0.37 1.06
C SER A 43 1.17 -0.46 1.58
N LYS A 44 1.43 0.09 2.77
CA LYS A 44 2.74 0.01 3.43
C LYS A 44 3.09 -1.45 3.77
N ILE A 45 2.19 -2.17 4.43
CA ILE A 45 2.38 -3.59 4.81
C ILE A 45 2.70 -4.43 3.57
N VAL A 46 1.91 -4.29 2.50
CA VAL A 46 2.12 -5.03 1.26
C VAL A 46 3.46 -4.67 0.61
N THR A 47 3.81 -3.39 0.58
CA THR A 47 5.06 -2.92 -0.02
C THR A 47 6.28 -3.46 0.74
N ASP A 48 6.23 -3.43 2.07
CA ASP A 48 7.32 -3.92 2.92
C ASP A 48 7.47 -5.43 2.77
N HIS A 49 6.36 -6.19 2.76
CA HIS A 49 6.39 -7.63 2.50
C HIS A 49 7.00 -7.98 1.13
N VAL A 50 6.61 -7.29 0.05
CA VAL A 50 7.18 -7.50 -1.29
C VAL A 50 8.69 -7.18 -1.33
N ARG A 51 9.14 -6.18 -0.56
CA ARG A 51 10.57 -5.86 -0.45
C ARG A 51 11.35 -6.96 0.26
N GLU A 52 10.83 -7.52 1.34
CA GLU A 52 11.45 -8.62 2.08
C GLU A 52 11.53 -9.90 1.26
N GLU A 53 10.46 -10.25 0.55
CA GLU A 53 10.43 -11.38 -0.40
C GLU A 53 11.48 -11.21 -1.50
N LYS A 54 11.61 -10.00 -2.07
CA LYS A 54 12.63 -9.71 -3.09
C LYS A 54 14.05 -9.83 -2.55
N LYS A 55 14.31 -9.38 -1.31
CA LYS A 55 15.62 -9.55 -0.66
C LYS A 55 15.95 -11.02 -0.47
N SER A 56 14.99 -11.83 -0.03
CA SER A 56 15.19 -13.27 0.22
C SER A 56 15.41 -14.08 -1.06
N ARG A 57 14.92 -13.61 -2.22
CA ARG A 57 15.10 -14.29 -3.51
C ARG A 57 16.39 -13.93 -4.24
N CYS A 58 17.04 -12.82 -3.88
CA CYS A 58 18.26 -12.33 -4.53
C CYS A 58 19.48 -12.26 -3.60
N GLY A 59 19.35 -12.74 -2.36
CA GLY A 59 20.39 -12.78 -1.33
C GLY A 59 20.99 -14.16 -1.15
#